data_AF-A0A535Y714-F1
#
_entry.id   AF-A0A535Y714-F1
#
_cell.length_a   1.000
_cell.length_b   1.000
_cell.length_c   1.000
_cell.angle_alpha   90.00
_cell.angle_beta   90.00
_cell.angle_gamma   90.00
#
_symmetry.space_group_name_H-M   'P 1'
#
loop_
_entity.id
_entity.type
_entity.pdbx_description
1 polymer ?
#
loop_
_entity_poly.entity_id
_entity_poly.type
_entity_poly.pdbx_seq_one_letter_code
_entity_poly.pdbx_strand_id
1 'polypeptide(L)'
;KRLQDLVRRLQVAQEEERRRVAYEIHDGLAQVAASAHQHLQTFADYHAPESPSGRDALQRTVELVQRTVREARRLIAGLRPTVLDDFGLAQALRLELEALRGEGWQVTYDEDIGDTRLPSQIETFASHRKR
;
A
#
# COMPACT_ATOMS: atom_id res chain seq x y z
N LYS A 1 31.59 -20.90 5.79
CA LYS A 1 31.59 -19.51 6.31
C LYS A 1 31.51 -18.43 5.21
N ARG A 2 32.43 -18.34 4.23
CA ARG A 2 32.35 -17.32 3.14
C ARG A 2 31.08 -17.38 2.28
N LEU A 3 30.64 -18.57 1.87
CA LEU A 3 29.43 -18.73 1.03
C LEU A 3 28.16 -18.30 1.77
N GLN A 4 28.03 -18.65 3.06
CA GLN A 4 26.92 -18.22 3.91
C GLN A 4 26.88 -16.69 4.08
N ASP A 5 28.05 -16.06 4.18
CA ASP A 5 28.15 -14.59 4.27
C ASP A 5 27.74 -13.91 2.96
N LEU A 6 28.13 -14.47 1.81
CA LEU A 6 27.71 -14.00 0.49
C LEU A 6 26.20 -14.15 0.27
N VAL A 7 25.62 -15.29 0.63
CA VAL A 7 24.18 -15.53 0.53
C VAL A 7 23.42 -14.54 1.43
N ARG A 8 23.90 -14.30 2.65
CA ARG A 8 23.30 -13.32 3.56
C ARG A 8 23.34 -11.90 2.99
N ARG A 9 24.49 -11.48 2.45
CA ARG A 9 24.62 -10.15 1.82
C ARG A 9 23.72 -10.00 0.60
N LEU A 10 23.58 -11.05 -0.21
CA LEU A 10 22.68 -11.05 -1.37
C LEU A 10 21.22 -10.92 -0.93
N GLN A 11 20.80 -11.64 0.11
CA GLN A 11 19.46 -11.52 0.68
C GLN A 11 19.18 -10.11 1.21
N VAL A 12 20.13 -9.51 1.93
CA VAL A 12 20.00 -8.13 2.43
C VAL A 12 19.88 -7.14 1.27
N ALA A 13 20.76 -7.22 0.28
CA ALA A 13 20.71 -6.35 -0.89
C ALA A 13 19.40 -6.49 -1.68
N GLN A 14 18.87 -7.70 -1.80
CA GLN A 14 17.62 -7.95 -2.50
C GLN A 14 16.40 -7.41 -1.73
N GLU A 15 16.47 -7.39 -0.41
CA GLU A 15 15.44 -6.78 0.44
C GLU A 15 15.49 -5.24 0.41
N GLU A 16 16.70 -4.66 0.43
CA GLU A 16 16.90 -3.21 0.23
C GLU A 16 16.39 -2.75 -1.15
N GLU A 17 16.61 -3.56 -2.19
CA GLU A 17 16.08 -3.31 -3.53
C GLU A 17 14.55 -3.29 -3.55
N ARG A 18 13.94 -4.34 -2.98
CA ARG A 18 12.48 -4.45 -2.86
C ARG A 18 11.90 -3.25 -2.11
N ARG A 19 12.54 -2.85 -1.01
CA ARG A 19 12.16 -1.68 -0.22
C ARG A 19 12.22 -0.40 -1.05
N ARG A 20 13.32 -0.17 -1.78
CA ARG A 20 13.48 1.03 -2.63
C ARG A 20 12.43 1.09 -3.73
N VAL A 21 12.20 -0.01 -4.43
CA VAL A 21 11.18 -0.09 -5.50
C VAL A 21 9.78 0.15 -4.93
N ALA A 22 9.46 -0.39 -3.75
CA ALA A 22 8.18 -0.15 -3.11
C ALA A 22 7.96 1.34 -2.77
N TYR A 23 9.00 2.06 -2.34
CA TYR A 23 8.94 3.52 -2.12
C TYR A 23 8.73 4.31 -3.39
N GLU A 24 9.52 4.04 -4.44
CA GLU A 24 9.40 4.75 -5.71
C GLU A 24 7.99 4.60 -6.31
N ILE A 25 7.39 3.42 -6.17
CA ILE A 25 6.01 3.17 -6.61
C ILE A 25 5.01 3.86 -5.70
N HIS A 26 5.18 3.81 -4.37
CA HIS A 26 4.29 4.49 -3.43
C HIS A 26 4.26 6.01 -3.66
N ASP A 27 5.43 6.64 -3.66
CA ASP A 27 5.55 8.10 -3.75
C ASP A 27 5.25 8.60 -5.18
N GLY A 28 5.65 7.86 -6.20
CA GLY A 28 5.38 8.26 -7.59
C GLY A 28 3.96 7.93 -8.03
N LEU A 29 3.63 6.63 -8.09
CA LEU A 29 2.43 6.14 -8.76
C LEU A 29 1.16 6.41 -7.94
N ALA A 30 1.18 6.14 -6.63
CA ALA A 30 -0.01 6.33 -5.81
C ALA A 30 -0.37 7.83 -5.70
N GLN A 31 0.62 8.70 -5.59
CA GLN A 31 0.44 10.14 -5.51
C GLN A 31 -0.10 10.74 -6.82
N VAL A 32 0.45 10.32 -7.98
CA VAL A 32 -0.07 10.73 -9.30
C VAL A 32 -1.51 10.24 -9.50
N ALA A 33 -1.82 9.00 -9.12
CA ALA A 33 -3.15 8.45 -9.27
C ALA A 33 -4.18 9.12 -8.34
N ALA A 34 -3.80 9.47 -7.11
CA ALA A 34 -4.63 10.24 -6.19
C ALA A 34 -4.88 11.67 -6.73
N SER A 35 -3.85 12.33 -7.25
CA SER A 35 -3.99 13.66 -7.88
C SER A 35 -4.90 13.61 -9.12
N ALA A 36 -4.76 12.59 -9.96
CA ALA A 36 -5.63 12.38 -11.11
C ALA A 36 -7.09 12.16 -10.70
N HIS A 37 -7.34 11.38 -9.63
CA HIS A 37 -8.68 11.18 -9.10
C HIS A 37 -9.31 12.49 -8.64
N GLN A 38 -8.55 13.29 -7.89
CA GLN A 38 -9.04 14.56 -7.37
C GLN A 38 -9.30 15.59 -8.47
N HIS A 39 -8.43 15.69 -9.48
CA HIS A 39 -8.68 16.54 -10.65
C HIS A 39 -9.93 16.09 -11.44
N LEU A 40 -10.16 14.79 -11.58
CA LEU A 40 -11.36 14.27 -12.24
C LEU A 40 -12.63 14.55 -11.45
N GLN A 41 -12.59 14.46 -10.11
CA GLN A 41 -13.72 14.84 -9.26
C GLN A 41 -14.03 16.33 -9.39
N THR A 42 -13.02 17.18 -9.27
CA THR A 42 -13.18 18.63 -9.46
C THR A 42 -13.74 18.94 -10.86
N PHE A 43 -13.23 18.28 -11.91
CA PHE A 43 -13.78 18.44 -13.26
C PHE A 43 -15.24 18.00 -13.34
N ALA A 44 -15.59 16.87 -12.72
CA ALA A 44 -16.96 16.38 -12.68
C ALA A 44 -17.92 17.39 -12.01
N ASP A 45 -17.47 18.05 -10.94
CA ASP A 45 -18.28 19.02 -10.19
C ASP A 45 -18.60 20.27 -11.02
N TYR A 46 -17.66 20.74 -11.84
CA TYR A 46 -17.84 21.96 -12.66
C TYR A 46 -18.35 21.69 -14.08
N HIS A 47 -18.12 20.49 -14.62
CA HIS A 47 -18.36 20.17 -16.03
C HIS A 47 -19.12 18.85 -16.21
N ALA A 48 -20.02 18.53 -15.27
CA ALA A 48 -20.88 17.35 -15.36
C ALA A 48 -21.60 17.27 -16.72
N PRO A 49 -21.42 16.18 -17.49
CA PRO A 49 -22.08 16.04 -18.78
C PRO A 49 -23.61 15.99 -18.65
N GLU A 50 -24.32 16.69 -19.55
CA GLU A 50 -25.78 16.67 -19.58
C GLU A 50 -26.36 15.38 -20.19
N SER A 51 -25.60 14.74 -21.09
CA SER A 51 -26.02 13.50 -21.73
C SER A 51 -25.80 12.29 -20.79
N PRO A 52 -26.71 11.29 -20.80
CA PRO A 52 -26.52 10.05 -20.06
C PRO A 52 -25.21 9.33 -20.43
N SER A 53 -24.86 9.30 -21.72
CA SER A 53 -23.63 8.67 -22.21
C SER A 53 -22.36 9.38 -21.71
N GLY A 54 -22.40 10.71 -21.57
CA GLY A 54 -21.30 11.49 -21.01
C GLY A 54 -21.10 11.22 -19.53
N ARG A 55 -22.19 11.14 -18.76
CA ARG A 55 -22.15 10.76 -17.33
C ARG A 55 -21.55 9.37 -17.13
N ASP A 56 -21.97 8.40 -17.93
CA ASP A 56 -21.42 7.04 -17.90
C ASP A 56 -19.94 6.99 -18.27
N ALA A 57 -19.49 7.79 -19.24
CA ALA A 57 -18.09 7.87 -19.62
C ALA A 57 -17.23 8.47 -18.49
N LEU A 58 -17.70 9.54 -17.86
CA LEU A 58 -17.03 10.18 -16.73
C LEU A 58 -16.95 9.24 -15.52
N GLN A 59 -18.05 8.59 -15.17
CA GLN A 59 -18.11 7.61 -14.09
C GLN A 59 -17.12 6.45 -14.31
N ARG A 60 -17.09 5.87 -15.52
CA ARG A 60 -16.11 4.83 -15.88
C ARG A 60 -14.67 5.30 -15.77
N THR A 61 -14.40 6.56 -16.11
CA THR A 61 -13.06 7.14 -16.01
C THR A 61 -12.63 7.27 -14.55
N VAL A 62 -13.52 7.75 -13.68
CA VAL A 62 -13.30 7.82 -12.23
C VAL A 62 -13.03 6.42 -11.66
N GLU A 63 -13.84 5.43 -12.02
CA GLU A 63 -13.66 4.05 -11.59
C GLU A 63 -12.32 3.44 -12.04
N LEU A 64 -11.88 3.72 -13.27
CA LEU A 64 -10.58 3.27 -13.78
C LEU A 64 -9.43 3.85 -12.94
N VAL A 65 -9.45 5.14 -12.63
CA VAL A 65 -8.41 5.76 -11.79
C VAL A 65 -8.41 5.16 -10.39
N GLN A 66 -9.59 4.94 -9.79
CA GLN A 66 -9.69 4.26 -8.50
C GLN A 66 -9.15 2.82 -8.54
N ARG A 67 -9.39 2.08 -9.64
CA ARG A 67 -8.81 0.75 -9.84
C ARG A 67 -7.29 0.81 -9.93
N THR A 68 -6.72 1.77 -10.65
CA THR A 68 -5.28 1.98 -10.73
C THR A 68 -4.67 2.25 -9.36
N VAL A 69 -5.29 3.09 -8.52
CA VAL A 69 -4.85 3.33 -7.13
C VAL A 69 -4.85 2.02 -6.32
N ARG A 70 -5.93 1.23 -6.42
CA ARG A 70 -6.02 -0.06 -5.71
C ARG A 70 -4.98 -1.06 -6.17
N GLU A 71 -4.75 -1.17 -7.48
CA GLU A 71 -3.72 -2.05 -8.04
C GLU A 71 -2.31 -1.62 -7.64
N ALA A 72 -2.01 -0.32 -7.66
CA ALA A 72 -0.74 0.23 -7.17
C ALA A 72 -0.52 -0.14 -5.69
N ARG A 73 -1.53 0.09 -4.82
CA ARG A 73 -1.46 -0.30 -3.40
C ARG A 73 -1.24 -1.79 -3.21
N ARG A 74 -1.91 -2.64 -4.01
CA ARG A 74 -1.73 -4.10 -3.97
C ARG A 74 -0.32 -4.52 -4.38
N LEU A 75 0.24 -3.90 -5.43
CA LEU A 75 1.62 -4.17 -5.88
C LEU A 75 2.64 -3.75 -4.82
N ILE A 76 2.46 -2.59 -4.19
CA ILE A 76 3.28 -2.12 -3.07
C ILE A 76 3.20 -3.11 -1.90
N ALA A 77 1.98 -3.56 -1.53
CA ALA A 77 1.80 -4.55 -0.47
C ALA A 77 2.51 -5.89 -0.78
N GLY A 78 2.59 -6.29 -2.05
CA GLY A 78 3.33 -7.48 -2.50
C GLY A 78 4.85 -7.32 -2.54
N LEU A 79 5.36 -6.09 -2.55
CA LEU A 79 6.79 -5.77 -2.57
C LEU A 79 7.41 -5.61 -1.18
N ARG A 80 6.58 -5.67 -0.12
CA ARG A 80 6.83 -5.47 1.33
C ARG A 80 6.08 -4.20 1.79
N PRO A 81 5.23 -4.25 2.84
CA PRO A 81 4.48 -3.08 3.26
C PRO A 81 5.45 -2.02 3.78
N THR A 82 5.70 -0.97 3.00
CA THR A 82 6.57 0.17 3.36
C THR A 82 6.14 0.83 4.67
N VAL A 83 4.85 0.75 5.00
CA VAL A 83 4.29 1.22 6.28
C VAL A 83 4.94 0.52 7.49
N LEU A 84 5.22 -0.78 7.36
CA LEU A 84 5.85 -1.59 8.40
C LEU A 84 7.30 -1.14 8.63
N ASP A 85 7.94 -0.68 7.56
CA ASP A 85 9.33 -0.25 7.49
C ASP A 85 9.56 1.23 7.88
N ASP A 86 8.52 2.06 7.98
CA ASP A 86 8.62 3.47 8.41
C ASP A 86 7.86 3.79 9.69
N PHE A 87 6.72 3.15 9.90
CA PHE A 87 5.85 3.41 11.05
C PHE A 87 5.80 2.23 12.04
N GLY A 88 6.51 1.13 11.74
CA GLY A 88 6.56 -0.08 12.56
C GLY A 88 5.34 -0.98 12.38
N LEU A 89 5.48 -2.23 12.86
CA LEU A 89 4.45 -3.28 12.78
C LEU A 89 3.05 -2.83 13.27
N ALA A 90 3.02 -2.04 14.34
CA ALA A 90 1.81 -1.51 14.94
C ALA A 90 0.95 -0.69 13.97
N GLN A 91 1.58 0.28 13.29
CA GLN A 91 0.87 1.19 12.41
C GLN A 91 0.45 0.50 11.11
N ALA A 92 1.27 -0.44 10.62
CA ALA A 92 0.92 -1.28 9.48
C ALA A 92 -0.32 -2.16 9.77
N LEU A 93 -0.39 -2.74 10.97
CA LEU A 93 -1.56 -3.48 11.41
C LEU A 93 -2.80 -2.59 11.51
N ARG A 94 -2.70 -1.38 12.06
CA ARG A 94 -3.84 -0.45 12.14
C ARG A 94 -4.43 -0.12 10.77
N LEU A 95 -3.59 0.16 9.77
CA LEU A 95 -4.03 0.47 8.41
C LEU A 95 -4.72 -0.73 7.72
N GLU A 96 -4.18 -1.94 7.90
CA GLU A 96 -4.80 -3.16 7.38
C GLU A 96 -6.14 -3.46 8.07
N LEU A 97 -6.24 -3.20 9.38
CA LEU A 97 -7.46 -3.36 10.16
C LEU A 97 -8.56 -2.38 9.73
N GLU A 98 -8.20 -1.14 9.40
CA GLU A 98 -9.13 -0.18 8.81
C GLU A 98 -9.64 -0.62 7.45
N ALA A 99 -8.77 -1.17 6.59
CA ALA A 99 -9.18 -1.73 5.30
C ALA A 99 -10.18 -2.89 5.48
N LEU A 100 -9.89 -3.86 6.37
CA LEU A 100 -10.77 -4.98 6.66
C LEU A 100 -12.12 -4.55 7.24
N ARG A 101 -12.14 -3.52 8.11
CA ARG A 101 -13.39 -2.94 8.63
C ARG A 101 -14.20 -2.27 7.52
N GLY A 102 -13.54 -1.60 6.56
CA GLY A 102 -14.19 -1.06 5.36
C GLY A 102 -14.83 -2.12 4.48
N GLU A 103 -14.35 -3.36 4.54
CA GLU A 103 -14.93 -4.54 3.88
C GLU A 103 -16.02 -5.23 4.72
N GLY A 104 -16.37 -4.70 5.90
CA GLY A 104 -17.46 -5.18 6.75
C GLY A 104 -17.05 -6.17 7.84
N TRP A 105 -15.74 -6.41 8.04
CA TRP A 105 -15.26 -7.28 9.09
C TRP A 105 -15.26 -6.58 10.46
N GLN A 106 -15.78 -7.26 11.48
CA GLN A 106 -15.57 -6.85 12.86
C GLN A 106 -14.20 -7.34 13.33
N VAL A 107 -13.28 -6.41 13.54
CA VAL A 107 -11.92 -6.74 13.99
C VAL A 107 -11.58 -6.01 15.29
N THR A 108 -11.16 -6.77 16.29
CA THR A 108 -10.65 -6.29 17.57
C THR A 108 -9.12 -6.43 17.57
N TYR A 109 -8.42 -5.37 17.96
CA TYR A 109 -6.96 -5.30 17.98
C TYR A 109 -6.52 -4.76 19.33
N ASP A 110 -5.55 -5.46 19.93
CA ASP A 110 -4.93 -5.10 21.19
C ASP A 110 -3.40 -5.15 20.99
N GLU A 111 -2.70 -4.15 21.52
CA GLU A 111 -1.29 -3.90 21.24
C GLU A 111 -0.52 -3.69 22.53
N ASP A 112 0.44 -4.58 22.80
CA ASP A 112 1.29 -4.56 23.99
C ASP A 112 2.78 -4.56 23.62
N ILE A 113 3.16 -3.66 22.70
CA ILE A 113 4.53 -3.57 22.15
C ILE A 113 5.25 -2.28 22.61
N GLY A 114 4.51 -1.32 23.19
CA GLY A 114 5.02 0.00 23.57
C GLY A 114 5.52 0.82 22.36
N ASP A 115 6.36 1.83 22.61
CA ASP A 115 6.98 2.68 21.55
C ASP A 115 8.24 2.02 20.93
N THR A 116 8.41 0.70 21.15
CA THR A 116 9.64 -0.02 20.85
C THR A 116 9.58 -0.59 19.44
N ARG A 117 10.46 -0.12 18.55
CA ARG A 117 10.59 -0.67 17.21
C ARG A 117 11.19 -2.07 17.26
N LEU A 118 10.47 -3.07 16.77
CA LEU A 118 11.00 -4.43 16.67
C LEU A 118 12.13 -4.48 15.63
N PRO A 119 13.14 -5.34 15.81
CA PRO A 119 14.17 -5.55 14.79
C PRO A 119 13.51 -5.98 13.47
N SER A 120 13.93 -5.38 12.35
CA SER A 120 13.34 -5.58 11.01
C SER A 120 13.24 -7.06 10.58
N GLN A 121 14.09 -7.92 11.13
CA GLN A 121 14.09 -9.37 10.92
C GLN A 121 12.89 -10.10 11.56
N ILE A 122 12.36 -9.59 12.68
CA ILE A 122 11.20 -10.15 13.39
C ILE A 122 9.90 -9.63 12.78
N GLU A 123 9.87 -8.36 12.39
CA GLU A 123 8.75 -7.73 11.70
C GLU A 123 8.43 -8.41 10.35
N THR A 124 9.46 -8.83 9.61
CA THR A 124 9.31 -9.58 8.36
C THR A 124 8.79 -11.01 8.59
N PHE A 125 9.11 -11.61 9.74
CA PHE A 125 8.72 -13.00 10.04
C PHE A 125 7.23 -13.12 10.42
N ALA A 126 6.62 -12.06 10.96
CA ALA A 126 5.21 -12.03 11.30
C ALA A 126 4.28 -12.01 10.06
N SER A 127 4.72 -11.44 8.92
CA SER A 127 3.92 -11.43 7.69
C SER A 127 3.86 -12.80 7.00
N HIS A 128 4.92 -13.60 7.12
CA HIS A 128 5.03 -14.90 6.46
C HIS A 128 4.26 -16.04 7.15
N ARG A 129 3.77 -15.84 8.39
CA ARG A 129 3.05 -16.87 9.15
C ARG A 129 1.52 -16.85 8.95
N LYS A 130 0.98 -16.01 8.06
CA LYS A 130 -0.37 -16.17 7.52
C LYS A 130 -0.33 -17.02 6.24
N ARG A 131 -0.19 -18.32 6.41
CA ARG A 131 -0.62 -19.32 5.42
C ARG A 131 -1.44 -20.38 6.15
#